data_AF-A0A9Q4GDL2-F1
#
_entry.id   AF-A0A9Q4GDL2-F1
#
_cell.length_a   1.000
_cell.length_b   1.000
_cell.length_c   1.000
_cell.angle_alpha   90.00
_cell.angle_beta   90.00
_cell.angle_gamma   90.00
#
_symmetry.space_group_name_H-M   'P 1'
#
loop_
_entity.id
_entity.type
_entity.pdbx_description
1 polymer ?
#
loop_
_entity_poly.entity_id
_entity_poly.type
_entity_poly.pdbx_seq_one_letter_code
_entity_poly.pdbx_strand_id
1 'polypeptide(L)'
;MYQEYKKKKKLGLLQKTQAIPDWRSLMSDVEEQECNNCWAHAATGVVEGLLHQYIGRNDKINLNETTITNNSSCGGCFGSRNPACGLDYLSKNRVDVIIPGNPMSNLYAGAVSYSENTASIEAIKNSLQYSPVLAGMFVYYKFRYLYNSDYAIYDGKYDTTYLGSHAVVIVGYDDNNECWICKNSWGDNWGWGGYFRIAYGTCGIDAICNATASVNESCLPKIYPSYIPSIYNIMNYPFNANEWDYCNLSGNIIIPSGNSLTIKARTKLNFNDYYIASSGGTLATENGFEVDCAYLKQNGILKGLFPKIQSAVDYSGYGQTVELQKRAYNENFSLTGKSNVTISGYGATINGTVYLNNTSYCNLYGIYLPSGSIYVNGGTNSLVQDVSSGFWSTVMHIENSSNNNVYHLTATNGNGADFGLNIYNSTGNVCSSSRIENQMVGIYLSGTSSYNVTEDYFCNNELDVDAEGGSYAYLLHNTYSRINPISVYGNCIIPDPPSALACSSPSGLAKSNTASLSLNNQTEVKGTPAGDLDRMYSDLIHRTSQDTTLDH
;
A
#
# COMPACT_ATOMS: atom_id res chain seq x y z
N MET A 1 37.27 -57.98 -11.52
CA MET A 1 36.25 -57.02 -12.00
C MET A 1 34.88 -57.20 -11.34
N TYR A 2 34.18 -58.35 -11.46
CA TYR A 2 32.85 -58.54 -10.85
C TYR A 2 32.83 -58.47 -9.31
N GLN A 3 33.88 -58.96 -8.63
CA GLN A 3 34.01 -58.85 -7.17
C GLN A 3 34.42 -57.45 -6.70
N GLU A 4 35.12 -56.67 -7.53
CA GLU A 4 35.40 -55.24 -7.24
C GLU A 4 34.14 -54.37 -7.43
N TYR A 5 33.27 -54.71 -8.37
CA TYR A 5 31.95 -54.08 -8.54
C TYR A 5 31.06 -54.26 -7.30
N LYS A 6 31.05 -55.46 -6.69
CA LYS A 6 30.35 -55.69 -5.40
C LYS A 6 30.99 -54.94 -4.23
N LYS A 7 32.33 -54.76 -4.22
CA LYS A 7 33.04 -54.00 -3.18
C LYS A 7 32.74 -52.49 -3.26
N LYS A 8 32.62 -51.92 -4.48
CA LYS A 8 32.17 -50.53 -4.71
C LYS A 8 30.71 -50.31 -4.34
N LYS A 9 29.81 -51.27 -4.58
CA LYS A 9 28.39 -51.20 -4.19
C LYS A 9 28.17 -51.23 -2.66
N LYS A 10 29.09 -51.85 -1.89
CA LYS A 10 29.05 -51.87 -0.41
C LYS A 10 29.59 -50.58 0.22
N LEU A 11 30.48 -49.84 -0.46
CA LEU A 11 30.93 -48.51 -0.02
C LEU A 11 29.98 -47.37 -0.44
N GLY A 12 29.09 -47.60 -1.40
CA GLY A 12 28.07 -46.62 -1.84
C GLY A 12 26.79 -46.57 -1.00
N LEU A 13 26.65 -47.41 0.03
CA LEU A 13 25.46 -47.47 0.91
C LEU A 13 25.46 -46.43 2.04
N LEU A 14 26.32 -45.42 1.96
CA LEU A 14 26.34 -44.28 2.90
C LEU A 14 26.47 -42.93 2.18
N GLN A 15 25.81 -42.75 1.03
CA GLN A 15 25.43 -41.43 0.55
C GLN A 15 23.91 -41.33 0.45
N LYS A 16 23.38 -40.51 1.37
CA LYS A 16 22.03 -39.95 1.51
C LYS A 16 21.01 -40.41 0.45
N THR A 17 19.96 -41.07 0.94
CA THR A 17 18.63 -41.14 0.31
C THR A 17 18.17 -39.75 -0.12
N GLN A 18 18.46 -39.39 -1.37
CA GLN A 18 17.73 -38.35 -2.08
C GLN A 18 16.35 -38.96 -2.38
N ALA A 19 15.29 -38.35 -1.86
CA ALA A 19 13.93 -38.81 -2.14
C ALA A 19 13.73 -38.88 -3.65
N ILE A 20 13.14 -39.97 -4.13
CA ILE A 20 12.76 -40.14 -5.54
C ILE A 20 11.85 -38.96 -5.90
N PRO A 21 12.14 -38.17 -6.95
CA PRO A 21 11.30 -37.05 -7.34
C PRO A 21 9.87 -37.52 -7.66
N ASP A 22 8.92 -37.03 -6.89
CA ASP A 22 7.49 -37.34 -7.01
C ASP A 22 6.67 -36.08 -6.75
N TRP A 23 6.18 -35.49 -7.83
CA TRP A 23 5.49 -34.21 -7.84
C TRP A 23 4.02 -34.32 -7.44
N ARG A 24 3.47 -35.52 -7.20
CA ARG A 24 2.01 -35.68 -6.94
C ARG A 24 1.51 -34.83 -5.78
N SER A 25 2.32 -34.59 -4.76
CA SER A 25 1.94 -33.72 -3.64
C SER A 25 1.81 -32.23 -4.03
N LEU A 26 2.34 -31.84 -5.18
CA LEU A 26 2.37 -30.47 -5.72
C LEU A 26 1.50 -30.31 -6.97
N MET A 27 1.05 -31.41 -7.59
CA MET A 27 0.14 -31.31 -8.74
C MET A 27 -1.22 -30.76 -8.31
N SER A 28 -1.84 -29.97 -9.17
CA SER A 28 -3.27 -29.64 -9.12
C SER A 28 -4.13 -30.89 -9.21
N ASP A 29 -5.42 -30.75 -8.87
CA ASP A 29 -6.42 -31.80 -8.99
C ASP A 29 -6.49 -32.37 -10.42
N VAL A 30 -6.92 -33.63 -10.56
CA VAL A 30 -7.07 -34.24 -11.88
C VAL A 30 -8.34 -33.72 -12.54
N GLU A 31 -8.20 -33.32 -13.80
CA GLU A 31 -9.28 -32.75 -14.60
C GLU A 31 -9.78 -33.71 -15.66
N GLU A 32 -10.95 -33.41 -16.22
CA GLU A 32 -11.55 -34.13 -17.32
C GLU A 32 -11.61 -33.24 -18.56
N GLN A 33 -10.92 -33.65 -19.62
CA GLN A 33 -10.86 -32.90 -20.86
C GLN A 33 -12.23 -32.87 -21.57
N GLU A 34 -12.65 -31.69 -22.02
CA GLU A 34 -13.95 -31.49 -22.68
C GLU A 34 -13.91 -31.78 -24.19
N CYS A 35 -12.71 -31.80 -24.79
CA CYS A 35 -12.49 -32.11 -26.20
C CYS A 35 -11.10 -32.72 -26.45
N ASN A 36 -10.59 -32.76 -27.69
CA ASN A 36 -9.23 -33.27 -27.98
C ASN A 36 -8.12 -32.26 -27.60
N ASN A 37 -8.20 -31.64 -26.42
CA ASN A 37 -7.29 -30.62 -25.92
C ASN A 37 -6.33 -31.15 -24.84
N CYS A 38 -5.99 -32.45 -24.85
CA CYS A 38 -5.01 -33.03 -23.90
C CYS A 38 -3.66 -32.31 -23.89
N TRP A 39 -3.27 -31.70 -25.01
CA TRP A 39 -2.09 -30.85 -25.10
C TRP A 39 -2.16 -29.60 -24.21
N ALA A 40 -3.36 -29.03 -24.01
CA ALA A 40 -3.58 -27.88 -23.14
C ALA A 40 -3.51 -28.30 -21.67
N HIS A 41 -4.22 -29.37 -21.27
CA HIS A 41 -4.16 -29.93 -19.91
C HIS A 41 -2.76 -30.38 -19.51
N ALA A 42 -1.99 -30.95 -20.45
CA ALA A 42 -0.60 -31.31 -20.16
C ALA A 42 0.29 -30.08 -19.95
N ALA A 43 0.04 -28.98 -20.69
CA ALA A 43 0.79 -27.73 -20.54
C ALA A 43 0.42 -27.00 -19.24
N THR A 44 -0.86 -26.86 -18.92
CA THR A 44 -1.33 -26.26 -17.66
C THR A 44 -0.87 -27.06 -16.46
N GLY A 45 -1.02 -28.39 -16.49
CA GLY A 45 -0.61 -29.27 -15.40
C GLY A 45 0.88 -29.16 -15.05
N VAL A 46 1.76 -29.01 -16.04
CA VAL A 46 3.20 -28.73 -15.78
C VAL A 46 3.38 -27.40 -15.05
N VAL A 47 2.73 -26.34 -15.54
CA VAL A 47 2.89 -24.98 -14.97
C VAL A 47 2.27 -24.89 -13.58
N GLU A 48 1.12 -25.50 -13.34
CA GLU A 48 0.47 -25.53 -12.02
C GLU A 48 1.32 -26.24 -10.98
N GLY A 49 1.88 -27.41 -11.33
CA GLY A 49 2.80 -28.15 -10.45
C GLY A 49 4.03 -27.32 -10.09
N LEU A 50 4.56 -26.56 -11.05
CA LEU A 50 5.64 -25.61 -10.81
C LEU A 50 5.19 -24.45 -9.91
N LEU A 51 4.05 -23.81 -10.20
CA LEU A 51 3.54 -22.72 -9.39
C LEU A 51 3.35 -23.15 -7.93
N HIS A 52 2.77 -24.32 -7.67
CA HIS A 52 2.63 -24.88 -6.32
C HIS A 52 3.98 -25.11 -5.62
N GLN A 53 5.03 -25.49 -6.35
CA GLN A 53 6.39 -25.61 -5.78
C GLN A 53 6.96 -24.25 -5.34
N TYR A 54 6.69 -23.18 -6.07
CA TYR A 54 7.22 -21.84 -5.77
C TYR A 54 6.38 -21.05 -4.77
N ILE A 55 5.04 -21.16 -4.83
CA ILE A 55 4.12 -20.34 -4.03
C ILE A 55 3.45 -21.13 -2.89
N GLY A 56 3.73 -22.43 -2.80
CA GLY A 56 3.08 -23.34 -1.86
C GLY A 56 1.77 -23.91 -2.41
N ARG A 57 1.39 -25.08 -1.89
CA ARG A 57 0.13 -25.74 -2.22
C ARG A 57 -1.03 -25.04 -1.51
N ASN A 58 -1.66 -24.09 -2.19
CA ASN A 58 -3.09 -23.82 -2.00
C ASN A 58 -3.79 -24.67 -3.05
N ASP A 59 -4.73 -25.55 -2.65
CA ASP A 59 -5.38 -26.59 -3.46
C ASP A 59 -6.20 -26.08 -4.67
N LYS A 60 -5.92 -24.89 -5.19
CA LYS A 60 -6.83 -24.11 -6.00
C LYS A 60 -6.14 -23.25 -7.05
N ILE A 61 -4.84 -23.45 -7.37
CA ILE A 61 -4.24 -22.87 -8.59
C ILE A 61 -4.70 -23.72 -9.76
N ASN A 62 -5.52 -23.13 -10.62
CA ASN A 62 -6.01 -23.77 -11.84
C ASN A 62 -5.90 -22.77 -13.00
N LEU A 63 -5.17 -23.16 -14.05
CA LEU A 63 -5.05 -22.42 -15.30
C LEU A 63 -6.16 -22.87 -16.25
N ASN A 64 -6.91 -21.91 -16.81
CA ASN A 64 -8.04 -22.26 -17.68
C ASN A 64 -7.57 -22.85 -19.03
N GLU A 65 -7.67 -24.16 -19.20
CA GLU A 65 -7.32 -24.87 -20.45
C GLU A 65 -8.18 -24.44 -21.62
N THR A 66 -9.45 -24.09 -21.38
CA THR A 66 -10.38 -23.62 -22.42
C THR A 66 -9.90 -22.30 -23.01
N THR A 67 -9.33 -21.41 -22.19
CA THR A 67 -8.69 -20.17 -22.66
C THR A 67 -7.53 -20.47 -23.60
N ILE A 68 -6.67 -21.42 -23.25
CA ILE A 68 -5.51 -21.79 -24.10
C ILE A 68 -5.99 -22.52 -25.36
N THR A 69 -6.98 -23.41 -25.22
CA THR A 69 -7.58 -24.19 -26.30
C THR A 69 -8.17 -23.28 -27.37
N ASN A 70 -8.85 -22.20 -26.98
CA ASN A 70 -9.54 -21.31 -27.90
C ASN A 70 -8.66 -20.22 -28.50
N ASN A 71 -7.59 -19.81 -27.81
CA ASN A 71 -6.81 -18.62 -28.20
C ASN A 71 -5.40 -18.93 -28.71
N SER A 72 -4.89 -20.15 -28.53
CA SER A 72 -3.59 -20.53 -29.06
C SER A 72 -3.67 -20.97 -30.53
N SER A 73 -2.51 -21.01 -31.20
CA SER A 73 -2.35 -21.56 -32.54
C SER A 73 -2.21 -23.10 -32.57
N CYS A 74 -2.46 -23.78 -31.45
CA CYS A 74 -2.20 -25.21 -31.24
C CYS A 74 -3.22 -26.18 -31.85
N GLY A 75 -4.20 -25.70 -32.60
CA GLY A 75 -5.22 -26.55 -33.24
C GLY A 75 -6.48 -26.78 -32.39
N GLY A 76 -6.58 -26.18 -31.21
CA GLY A 76 -7.78 -26.21 -30.36
C GLY A 76 -8.31 -27.62 -30.11
N CYS A 77 -9.63 -27.80 -30.24
CA CYS A 77 -10.30 -29.09 -30.04
C CYS A 77 -10.07 -30.12 -31.17
N PHE A 78 -9.32 -29.78 -32.23
CA PHE A 78 -8.88 -30.76 -33.24
C PHE A 78 -7.60 -31.51 -32.82
N GLY A 79 -6.96 -31.06 -31.74
CA GLY A 79 -5.72 -31.62 -31.22
C GLY A 79 -4.47 -31.00 -31.84
N SER A 80 -3.36 -31.15 -31.13
CA SER A 80 -2.03 -30.68 -31.55
C SER A 80 -1.11 -31.86 -31.82
N ARG A 81 -0.34 -31.78 -32.92
CA ARG A 81 0.79 -32.69 -33.17
C ARG A 81 2.05 -32.30 -32.41
N ASN A 82 2.10 -31.08 -31.88
CA ASN A 82 3.19 -30.58 -31.04
C ASN A 82 2.60 -30.06 -29.72
N PRO A 83 2.44 -30.90 -28.69
CA PRO A 83 1.82 -30.47 -27.45
C PRO A 83 2.62 -29.39 -26.69
N ALA A 84 3.93 -29.25 -26.94
CA ALA A 84 4.75 -28.18 -26.36
C ALA A 84 4.31 -26.76 -26.77
N CYS A 85 3.51 -26.63 -27.84
CA CYS A 85 2.94 -25.33 -28.22
C CYS A 85 2.02 -24.73 -27.13
N GLY A 86 1.45 -25.56 -26.24
CA GLY A 86 0.70 -25.06 -25.08
C GLY A 86 1.61 -24.33 -24.08
N LEU A 87 2.80 -24.88 -23.83
CA LEU A 87 3.84 -24.22 -23.02
C LEU A 87 4.38 -22.97 -23.72
N ASP A 88 4.51 -22.99 -25.05
CA ASP A 88 4.86 -21.80 -25.84
C ASP A 88 3.83 -20.69 -25.67
N TYR A 89 2.53 -21.02 -25.74
CA TYR A 89 1.46 -20.06 -25.50
C TYR A 89 1.51 -19.50 -24.08
N LEU A 90 1.63 -20.34 -23.06
CA LEU A 90 1.76 -19.94 -21.66
C LEU A 90 2.99 -19.05 -21.41
N SER A 91 4.08 -19.27 -22.16
CA SER A 91 5.29 -18.45 -22.04
C SER A 91 5.16 -17.05 -22.66
N LYS A 92 4.23 -16.84 -23.59
CA LYS A 92 4.12 -15.60 -24.39
C LYS A 92 2.87 -14.79 -24.11
N ASN A 93 1.88 -15.35 -23.43
CA ASN A 93 0.57 -14.75 -23.27
C ASN A 93 0.18 -14.60 -21.81
N ARG A 94 -0.70 -13.63 -21.54
CA ARG A 94 -1.38 -13.55 -20.25
C ARG A 94 -2.49 -14.59 -20.21
N VAL A 95 -2.54 -15.40 -19.16
CA VAL A 95 -3.56 -16.43 -18.97
C VAL A 95 -4.16 -16.29 -17.58
N ASP A 96 -5.48 -16.31 -17.50
CA ASP A 96 -6.20 -16.23 -16.25
C ASP A 96 -5.85 -17.45 -15.37
N VAL A 97 -5.51 -17.18 -14.12
CA VAL A 97 -5.30 -18.19 -13.09
C VAL A 97 -6.45 -18.06 -12.12
N ILE A 98 -7.17 -19.13 -11.86
CA ILE A 98 -8.20 -19.12 -10.83
C ILE A 98 -7.48 -19.26 -9.48
N ILE A 99 -7.59 -18.26 -8.60
CA ILE A 99 -7.16 -18.32 -7.20
C ILE A 99 -8.32 -17.84 -6.32
N PRO A 100 -8.97 -18.70 -5.54
CA PRO A 100 -10.14 -18.31 -4.75
C PRO A 100 -9.84 -17.23 -3.72
N GLY A 101 -10.68 -16.19 -3.69
CA GLY A 101 -10.48 -14.99 -2.89
C GLY A 101 -9.64 -13.90 -3.58
N ASN A 102 -9.13 -14.15 -4.79
CA ASN A 102 -8.40 -13.18 -5.59
C ASN A 102 -9.04 -13.02 -6.98
N PRO A 103 -9.85 -11.98 -7.21
CA PRO A 103 -10.59 -11.81 -8.46
C PRO A 103 -9.72 -11.39 -9.67
N MET A 104 -8.40 -11.22 -9.52
CA MET A 104 -7.49 -10.84 -10.61
C MET A 104 -6.13 -11.53 -10.52
N SER A 105 -6.10 -12.86 -10.50
CA SER A 105 -4.85 -13.61 -10.68
C SER A 105 -4.65 -13.96 -12.16
N ASN A 106 -3.62 -13.36 -12.77
CA ASN A 106 -3.19 -13.70 -14.12
C ASN A 106 -1.76 -14.22 -14.08
N LEU A 107 -1.49 -15.30 -14.81
CA LEU A 107 -0.13 -15.66 -15.21
C LEU A 107 0.29 -14.70 -16.31
N TYR A 108 1.31 -13.89 -16.06
CA TYR A 108 1.79 -12.92 -17.04
C TYR A 108 2.64 -13.60 -18.11
N ALA A 109 2.64 -13.03 -19.33
CA ALA A 109 3.58 -13.43 -20.37
C ALA A 109 5.03 -13.35 -19.84
N GLY A 110 5.84 -14.37 -20.13
CA GLY A 110 7.22 -14.49 -19.66
C GLY A 110 7.38 -14.95 -18.20
N ALA A 111 6.28 -15.16 -17.46
CA ALA A 111 6.33 -15.76 -16.12
C ALA A 111 6.78 -17.21 -16.15
N VAL A 112 6.63 -17.86 -17.30
CA VAL A 112 7.11 -19.21 -17.56
C VAL A 112 7.97 -19.18 -18.83
N SER A 113 9.05 -19.94 -18.81
CA SER A 113 9.77 -20.33 -20.02
C SER A 113 9.72 -21.85 -20.15
N TYR A 114 9.88 -22.38 -21.36
CA TYR A 114 9.87 -23.82 -21.59
C TYR A 114 11.09 -24.26 -22.39
N SER A 115 11.42 -25.54 -22.23
CA SER A 115 12.48 -26.19 -23.00
C SER A 115 12.06 -27.60 -23.38
N GLU A 116 12.31 -27.99 -24.62
CA GLU A 116 12.14 -29.37 -25.05
C GLU A 116 13.31 -30.22 -24.52
N ASN A 117 12.98 -31.35 -23.91
CA ASN A 117 13.98 -32.29 -23.41
C ASN A 117 14.57 -33.11 -24.54
N THR A 118 15.82 -33.52 -24.37
CA THR A 118 16.40 -34.58 -25.19
C THR A 118 15.69 -35.91 -24.89
N ALA A 119 15.35 -36.66 -25.93
CA ALA A 119 14.65 -37.94 -25.83
C ALA A 119 15.52 -39.02 -25.16
N SER A 120 15.46 -39.12 -23.83
CA SER A 120 16.04 -40.23 -23.07
C SER A 120 15.43 -40.32 -21.66
N ILE A 121 15.43 -41.54 -21.11
CA ILE A 121 15.00 -41.81 -19.72
C ILE A 121 15.82 -40.98 -18.73
N GLU A 122 17.14 -40.88 -18.94
CA GLU A 122 18.03 -40.15 -18.03
C GLU A 122 17.76 -38.63 -18.07
N ALA A 123 17.53 -38.05 -19.26
CA ALA A 123 17.18 -36.64 -19.38
C ALA A 123 15.86 -36.31 -18.67
N ILE A 124 14.83 -37.14 -18.84
CA ILE A 124 13.53 -36.93 -18.18
C ILE A 124 13.67 -37.04 -16.65
N LYS A 125 14.44 -38.03 -16.15
CA LYS A 125 14.73 -38.14 -14.71
C LYS A 125 15.46 -36.93 -14.15
N ASN A 126 16.43 -36.39 -14.89
CA ASN A 126 17.14 -35.18 -14.49
C ASN A 126 16.20 -33.97 -14.46
N SER A 127 15.31 -33.85 -15.45
CA SER A 127 14.32 -32.78 -15.51
C SER A 127 13.31 -32.82 -14.36
N LEU A 128 12.91 -34.02 -13.92
CA LEU A 128 12.02 -34.22 -12.77
C LEU A 128 12.60 -33.72 -11.44
N GLN A 129 13.88 -33.36 -11.37
CA GLN A 129 14.42 -32.67 -10.19
C GLN A 129 13.91 -31.23 -10.06
N TYR A 130 13.43 -30.63 -11.15
CA TYR A 130 13.10 -29.20 -11.23
C TYR A 130 11.71 -28.91 -11.82
N SER A 131 11.14 -29.82 -12.62
CA SER A 131 9.84 -29.62 -13.27
C SER A 131 9.16 -30.96 -13.55
N PRO A 132 7.82 -31.05 -13.40
CA PRO A 132 7.04 -32.07 -14.11
C PRO A 132 7.31 -31.98 -15.61
N VAL A 133 7.14 -33.10 -16.32
CA VAL A 133 7.49 -33.18 -17.75
C VAL A 133 6.24 -33.42 -18.57
N LEU A 134 5.91 -32.49 -19.46
CA LEU A 134 4.92 -32.73 -20.52
C LEU A 134 5.48 -33.85 -21.41
N ALA A 135 4.67 -34.86 -21.72
CA ALA A 135 5.07 -35.98 -22.57
C ALA A 135 3.97 -36.34 -23.57
N GLY A 136 4.37 -36.55 -24.83
CA GLY A 136 3.51 -37.18 -25.83
C GLY A 136 3.65 -38.70 -25.77
N MET A 137 2.56 -39.43 -26.00
CA MET A 137 2.56 -40.89 -26.09
C MET A 137 1.57 -41.39 -27.12
N PHE A 138 1.77 -42.62 -27.59
CA PHE A 138 0.79 -43.35 -28.37
C PHE A 138 -0.20 -44.10 -27.46
N VAL A 139 -1.48 -43.98 -27.77
CA VAL A 139 -2.56 -44.68 -27.08
C VAL A 139 -3.01 -45.86 -27.93
N TYR A 140 -3.02 -47.03 -27.29
CA TYR A 140 -3.55 -48.26 -27.86
C TYR A 140 -4.80 -48.71 -27.11
N TYR A 141 -5.54 -49.65 -27.71
CA TYR A 141 -6.89 -50.01 -27.28
C TYR A 141 -6.97 -50.45 -25.81
N LYS A 142 -6.00 -51.21 -25.31
CA LYS A 142 -5.97 -51.73 -23.93
C LYS A 142 -5.60 -50.66 -22.90
N PHE A 143 -4.89 -49.59 -23.28
CA PHE A 143 -4.55 -48.49 -22.36
C PHE A 143 -5.79 -47.87 -21.69
N ARG A 144 -6.91 -47.75 -22.43
CA ARG A 144 -8.15 -47.19 -21.88
C ARG A 144 -8.75 -48.02 -20.74
N TYR A 145 -8.40 -49.30 -20.62
CA TYR A 145 -8.90 -50.22 -19.59
C TYR A 145 -8.14 -50.15 -18.26
N LEU A 146 -7.16 -49.25 -18.15
CA LEU A 146 -6.48 -49.00 -16.88
C LEU A 146 -7.40 -48.37 -15.81
N TYR A 147 -8.64 -48.01 -16.17
CA TYR A 147 -9.59 -47.34 -15.29
C TYR A 147 -9.94 -48.09 -13.98
N ASN A 148 -9.70 -49.41 -13.92
CA ASN A 148 -9.99 -50.27 -12.76
C ASN A 148 -8.74 -50.99 -12.21
N SER A 149 -7.54 -50.58 -12.62
CA SER A 149 -6.31 -51.26 -12.24
C SER A 149 -5.43 -50.36 -11.40
N ASP A 150 -5.84 -50.17 -10.15
CA ASP A 150 -5.03 -49.50 -9.14
C ASP A 150 -3.64 -50.13 -9.14
N TYR A 151 -2.61 -49.32 -9.37
CA TYR A 151 -1.23 -49.75 -9.37
C TYR A 151 -0.83 -50.75 -10.49
N ALA A 152 -1.55 -50.90 -11.60
CA ALA A 152 -0.97 -51.60 -12.75
C ALA A 152 0.12 -50.77 -13.45
N ILE A 153 1.10 -51.44 -14.04
CA ILE A 153 2.09 -50.84 -14.94
C ILE A 153 1.72 -51.25 -16.35
N TYR A 154 1.34 -50.29 -17.16
CA TYR A 154 1.05 -50.53 -18.56
C TYR A 154 2.37 -50.71 -19.33
N ASP A 155 2.56 -51.88 -19.93
CA ASP A 155 3.78 -52.20 -20.68
C ASP A 155 3.55 -52.26 -22.20
N GLY A 156 2.31 -52.02 -22.64
CA GLY A 156 1.91 -52.05 -24.06
C GLY A 156 1.97 -53.44 -24.71
N LYS A 157 2.34 -54.50 -23.95
CA LYS A 157 2.48 -55.83 -24.54
C LYS A 157 1.11 -56.35 -24.98
N TYR A 158 1.09 -56.88 -26.20
CA TYR A 158 -0.11 -57.44 -26.83
C TYR A 158 -1.24 -56.43 -27.06
N ASP A 159 -0.94 -55.13 -27.09
CA ASP A 159 -1.89 -54.08 -27.44
C ASP A 159 -1.60 -53.58 -28.87
N THR A 160 -2.23 -54.20 -29.86
CA THR A 160 -1.88 -54.01 -31.28
C THR A 160 -2.72 -52.95 -31.98
N THR A 161 -3.79 -52.47 -31.35
CA THR A 161 -4.75 -51.56 -31.99
C THR A 161 -4.44 -50.12 -31.59
N TYR A 162 -3.75 -49.40 -32.49
CA TYR A 162 -3.44 -47.97 -32.33
C TYR A 162 -4.72 -47.13 -32.42
N LEU A 163 -4.92 -46.22 -31.46
CA LEU A 163 -6.08 -45.34 -31.41
C LEU A 163 -5.74 -43.87 -31.66
N GLY A 164 -4.51 -43.46 -31.41
CA GLY A 164 -4.08 -42.07 -31.57
C GLY A 164 -2.91 -41.70 -30.69
N SER A 165 -2.58 -40.41 -30.69
CA SER A 165 -1.59 -39.80 -29.80
C SER A 165 -2.29 -39.05 -28.67
N HIS A 166 -1.65 -38.99 -27.51
CA HIS A 166 -2.14 -38.30 -26.32
C HIS A 166 -1.01 -37.56 -25.62
N ALA A 167 -1.33 -36.47 -24.93
CA ALA A 167 -0.38 -35.71 -24.12
C ALA A 167 -0.74 -35.84 -22.63
N VAL A 168 0.28 -36.07 -21.80
CA VAL A 168 0.16 -36.30 -20.36
C VAL A 168 1.30 -35.59 -19.61
N VAL A 169 1.27 -35.61 -18.28
CA VAL A 169 2.34 -35.06 -17.44
C VAL A 169 3.05 -36.19 -16.69
N ILE A 170 4.34 -36.39 -16.92
CA ILE A 170 5.18 -37.24 -16.08
C ILE A 170 5.49 -36.48 -14.79
N VAL A 171 5.14 -37.07 -13.66
CA VAL A 171 5.26 -36.46 -12.32
C VAL A 171 6.25 -37.18 -11.42
N GLY A 172 6.75 -38.34 -11.84
CA GLY A 172 7.70 -39.13 -11.07
C GLY A 172 8.06 -40.43 -11.77
N TYR A 173 8.86 -41.26 -11.11
CA TYR A 173 9.30 -42.54 -11.63
C TYR A 173 9.58 -43.55 -10.53
N ASP A 174 9.62 -44.84 -10.88
CA ASP A 174 10.01 -45.93 -9.98
C ASP A 174 10.99 -46.87 -10.68
N ASP A 175 12.26 -46.78 -10.29
CA ASP A 175 13.34 -47.59 -10.87
C ASP A 175 13.26 -49.07 -10.51
N ASN A 176 12.64 -49.43 -9.37
CA ASN A 176 12.50 -50.84 -9.00
C ASN A 176 11.49 -51.55 -9.91
N ASN A 177 10.55 -50.78 -10.45
CA ASN A 177 9.47 -51.24 -11.31
C ASN A 177 9.63 -50.77 -12.76
N GLU A 178 10.75 -50.13 -13.10
CA GLU A 178 11.09 -49.60 -14.42
C GLU A 178 9.95 -48.83 -15.10
N CYS A 179 9.30 -47.92 -14.36
CA CYS A 179 8.12 -47.19 -14.85
C CYS A 179 8.10 -45.70 -14.53
N TRP A 180 7.35 -44.96 -15.35
CA TRP A 180 6.94 -43.57 -15.15
C TRP A 180 5.63 -43.51 -14.36
N ILE A 181 5.45 -42.45 -13.59
CA ILE A 181 4.19 -42.08 -12.94
C ILE A 181 3.66 -40.84 -13.67
N CYS A 182 2.43 -40.90 -14.16
CA CYS A 182 1.87 -39.88 -15.03
C CYS A 182 0.49 -39.40 -14.55
N LYS A 183 0.25 -38.09 -14.60
CA LYS A 183 -1.07 -37.45 -14.45
C LYS A 183 -1.78 -37.48 -15.80
N ASN A 184 -3.02 -37.96 -15.83
CA ASN A 184 -3.89 -37.95 -17.00
C ASN A 184 -4.90 -36.80 -16.93
N SER A 185 -5.70 -36.62 -17.98
CA SER A 185 -6.76 -35.59 -18.12
C SER A 185 -8.13 -36.21 -18.45
N TRP A 186 -8.42 -37.41 -17.93
CA TRP A 186 -9.67 -38.15 -18.16
C TRP A 186 -10.52 -38.30 -16.89
N GLY A 187 -10.40 -37.34 -15.97
CA GLY A 187 -11.08 -37.37 -14.68
C GLY A 187 -10.37 -38.23 -13.63
N ASP A 188 -10.65 -37.92 -12.36
CA ASP A 188 -10.10 -38.62 -11.19
C ASP A 188 -10.64 -40.05 -11.03
N ASN A 189 -11.81 -40.34 -11.59
CA ASN A 189 -12.41 -41.68 -11.64
C ASN A 189 -11.71 -42.63 -12.63
N TRP A 190 -10.80 -42.11 -13.48
CA TRP A 190 -10.03 -42.93 -14.39
C TRP A 190 -8.68 -43.30 -13.77
N GLY A 191 -8.37 -44.59 -13.75
CA GLY A 191 -7.07 -45.09 -13.35
C GLY A 191 -6.91 -45.06 -11.84
N TRP A 192 -5.71 -44.73 -11.39
CA TRP A 192 -5.41 -44.61 -9.98
C TRP A 192 -5.60 -43.15 -9.53
N GLY A 193 -6.85 -42.74 -9.31
CA GLY A 193 -7.19 -41.37 -8.93
C GLY A 193 -6.83 -40.35 -10.03
N GLY A 194 -6.96 -40.72 -11.30
CA GLY A 194 -6.55 -39.90 -12.44
C GLY A 194 -5.09 -40.06 -12.88
N TYR A 195 -4.31 -40.88 -12.16
CA TYR A 195 -2.91 -41.19 -12.48
C TYR A 195 -2.76 -42.60 -13.07
N PHE A 196 -1.65 -42.83 -13.74
CA PHE A 196 -1.27 -44.17 -14.23
C PHE A 196 0.24 -44.40 -14.15
N ARG A 197 0.64 -45.66 -14.30
CA ARG A 197 2.05 -46.04 -14.44
C ARG A 197 2.27 -46.74 -15.77
N ILE A 198 3.38 -46.42 -16.41
CA ILE A 198 3.74 -46.95 -17.73
C ILE A 198 5.22 -47.31 -17.76
N ALA A 199 5.55 -48.48 -18.30
CA ALA A 199 6.93 -48.96 -18.35
C ALA A 199 7.81 -48.02 -19.21
N TYR A 200 9.10 -47.96 -18.86
CA TYR A 200 10.09 -47.24 -19.67
C TYR A 200 10.15 -47.79 -21.10
N GLY A 201 10.35 -46.91 -22.09
CA GLY A 201 10.40 -47.25 -23.51
C GLY A 201 9.05 -47.65 -24.12
N THR A 202 7.95 -47.58 -23.38
CA THR A 202 6.61 -47.95 -23.86
C THR A 202 5.90 -46.76 -24.49
N CYS A 203 5.20 -47.00 -25.60
CA CYS A 203 4.35 -46.01 -26.29
C CYS A 203 5.04 -44.70 -26.70
N GLY A 204 6.38 -44.68 -26.75
CA GLY A 204 7.15 -43.49 -27.08
C GLY A 204 7.08 -42.37 -26.03
N ILE A 205 6.59 -42.64 -24.82
CA ILE A 205 6.38 -41.62 -23.78
C ILE A 205 7.65 -40.88 -23.37
N ASP A 206 8.80 -41.55 -23.46
CA ASP A 206 10.13 -41.02 -23.17
C ASP A 206 10.95 -40.65 -24.42
N ALA A 207 10.26 -40.55 -25.57
CA ALA A 207 10.88 -40.23 -26.85
C ALA A 207 10.14 -39.15 -27.66
N ILE A 208 8.91 -38.79 -27.30
CA ILE A 208 8.03 -37.95 -28.13
C ILE A 208 7.60 -36.71 -27.35
N CYS A 209 7.92 -35.54 -27.91
CA CYS A 209 7.45 -34.23 -27.46
C CYS A 209 7.56 -34.03 -25.95
N ASN A 210 8.73 -34.38 -25.38
CA ASN A 210 9.00 -34.17 -23.97
C ASN A 210 9.42 -32.72 -23.74
N ALA A 211 8.74 -32.02 -22.84
CA ALA A 211 9.07 -30.63 -22.53
C ALA A 211 8.94 -30.34 -21.03
N THR A 212 9.78 -29.42 -20.56
CA THR A 212 9.73 -28.89 -19.20
C THR A 212 9.42 -27.41 -19.25
N ALA A 213 9.00 -26.88 -18.10
CA ALA A 213 8.89 -25.46 -17.91
C ALA A 213 9.75 -25.01 -16.73
N SER A 214 10.03 -23.72 -16.67
CA SER A 214 10.64 -23.08 -15.51
C SER A 214 9.93 -21.76 -15.27
N VAL A 215 9.82 -21.40 -14.00
CA VAL A 215 9.18 -20.16 -13.59
C VAL A 215 10.22 -19.06 -13.51
N ASN A 216 9.94 -17.93 -14.15
CA ASN A 216 10.72 -16.73 -13.96
C ASN A 216 10.27 -16.04 -12.67
N GLU A 217 11.01 -16.27 -11.58
CA GLU A 217 10.70 -15.71 -10.26
C GLU A 217 10.57 -14.17 -10.24
N SER A 218 11.18 -13.47 -11.20
CA SER A 218 11.07 -12.01 -11.33
C SER A 218 9.73 -11.53 -11.90
N CYS A 219 8.95 -12.46 -12.47
CA CYS A 219 7.65 -12.24 -13.11
C CYS A 219 6.47 -12.84 -12.33
N LEU A 220 6.72 -13.51 -11.20
CA LEU A 220 5.66 -13.95 -10.29
C LEU A 220 5.16 -12.77 -9.43
N PRO A 221 3.85 -12.60 -9.24
CA PRO A 221 3.34 -11.74 -8.17
C PRO A 221 3.78 -12.35 -6.82
N LYS A 222 4.88 -11.85 -6.23
CA LYS A 222 5.32 -12.25 -4.89
C LYS A 222 4.33 -11.75 -3.86
N ILE A 223 3.46 -12.65 -3.41
CA ILE A 223 2.59 -12.47 -2.24
C ILE A 223 2.41 -13.88 -1.65
N TYR A 224 2.95 -14.23 -0.47
CA TYR A 224 2.36 -13.98 0.85
C TYR A 224 3.40 -13.93 1.99
N PRO A 225 3.03 -13.35 3.16
CA PRO A 225 3.91 -12.86 4.20
C PRO A 225 4.17 -13.92 5.26
N SER A 226 5.34 -14.53 5.24
CA SER A 226 6.04 -14.98 6.45
C SER A 226 7.39 -15.53 6.04
N TYR A 227 8.45 -14.84 6.47
CA TYR A 227 9.85 -15.19 6.24
C TYR A 227 10.39 -14.90 4.83
N ILE A 228 11.27 -13.91 4.75
CA ILE A 228 12.03 -13.56 3.56
C ILE A 228 13.52 -13.71 3.88
N PRO A 229 14.19 -14.78 3.45
CA PRO A 229 15.63 -14.73 3.20
C PRO A 229 15.81 -14.16 1.78
N SER A 230 16.34 -12.94 1.71
CA SER A 230 16.76 -12.21 0.49
C SER A 230 15.68 -12.00 -0.59
N ILE A 231 15.00 -10.84 -0.58
CA ILE A 231 14.21 -10.39 -1.73
C ILE A 231 14.95 -9.27 -2.48
N TYR A 232 15.26 -9.58 -3.74
CA TYR A 232 15.61 -8.63 -4.79
C TYR A 232 14.35 -8.13 -5.53
N ASN A 233 14.40 -6.85 -5.90
CA ASN A 233 13.62 -6.09 -6.89
C ASN A 233 12.15 -6.46 -7.10
N ILE A 234 11.25 -5.53 -6.76
CA ILE A 234 9.86 -5.57 -7.25
C ILE A 234 9.90 -5.15 -8.73
N MET A 235 9.92 -6.17 -9.60
CA MET A 235 9.60 -6.19 -11.03
C MET A 235 10.63 -5.65 -12.05
N ASN A 236 10.60 -6.25 -13.24
CA ASN A 236 11.40 -5.96 -14.42
C ASN A 236 10.55 -5.24 -15.48
N TYR A 237 11.21 -4.35 -16.22
CA TYR A 237 10.74 -3.53 -17.35
C TYR A 237 9.48 -3.98 -18.09
N PRO A 238 8.50 -3.09 -18.34
CA PRO A 238 7.40 -3.37 -19.26
C PRO A 238 7.95 -3.59 -20.69
N PHE A 239 7.48 -4.64 -21.36
CA PHE A 239 7.85 -5.00 -22.75
C PHE A 239 7.49 -3.93 -23.78
N ASN A 240 6.66 -2.95 -23.40
CA ASN A 240 6.29 -1.79 -24.20
C ASN A 240 6.57 -0.51 -23.44
N ALA A 241 7.25 0.45 -24.07
CA ALA A 241 7.63 1.71 -23.44
C ALA A 241 6.44 2.63 -23.06
N ASN A 242 5.20 2.16 -23.21
CA ASN A 242 3.97 2.93 -23.01
C ASN A 242 2.99 2.29 -22.01
N GLU A 243 3.33 1.17 -21.37
CA GLU A 243 2.41 0.44 -20.47
C GLU A 243 2.87 0.51 -19.00
N TRP A 244 1.88 0.49 -18.08
CA TRP A 244 2.08 0.53 -16.62
C TRP A 244 2.01 -0.88 -16.01
N ASP A 245 2.87 -1.15 -15.03
CA ASP A 245 2.87 -2.41 -14.27
C ASP A 245 2.04 -2.26 -12.99
N TYR A 246 0.98 -3.05 -12.87
CA TYR A 246 0.04 -2.99 -11.74
C TYR A 246 0.46 -3.99 -10.66
N CYS A 247 0.78 -3.49 -9.46
CA CYS A 247 1.13 -4.32 -8.31
C CYS A 247 0.08 -4.14 -7.21
N ASN A 248 -0.50 -5.24 -6.73
CA ASN A 248 -1.41 -5.25 -5.58
C ASN A 248 -0.68 -5.83 -4.38
N LEU A 249 -0.69 -5.16 -3.22
CA LEU A 249 -0.21 -5.76 -1.98
C LEU A 249 -1.28 -6.67 -1.36
N SER A 250 -0.87 -7.77 -0.72
CA SER A 250 -1.75 -8.58 0.15
C SER A 250 -1.22 -8.76 1.57
N GLY A 251 -0.23 -7.96 1.94
CA GLY A 251 0.37 -7.96 3.26
C GLY A 251 1.32 -6.78 3.41
N ASN A 252 1.57 -6.42 4.66
CA ASN A 252 2.58 -5.41 4.97
C ASN A 252 3.96 -5.92 4.59
N ILE A 253 4.76 -5.07 3.97
CA ILE A 253 6.15 -5.36 3.63
C ILE A 253 7.05 -4.61 4.60
N ILE A 254 7.84 -5.34 5.38
CA ILE A 254 8.85 -4.78 6.28
C ILE A 254 10.24 -5.11 5.75
N ILE A 255 11.06 -4.09 5.51
CA ILE A 255 12.41 -4.22 4.95
C ILE A 255 13.43 -4.19 6.11
N PRO A 256 14.00 -5.34 6.50
CA PRO A 256 14.95 -5.40 7.60
C PRO A 256 16.32 -4.85 7.20
N SER A 257 17.17 -4.61 8.18
CA SER A 257 18.55 -4.17 7.95
C SER A 257 19.30 -5.11 6.99
N GLY A 258 20.19 -4.53 6.18
CA GLY A 258 20.93 -5.25 5.15
C GLY A 258 20.13 -5.60 3.88
N ASN A 259 18.83 -5.29 3.85
CA ASN A 259 17.97 -5.54 2.69
C ASN A 259 17.58 -4.24 1.99
N SER A 260 17.32 -4.33 0.69
CA SER A 260 16.91 -3.19 -0.13
C SER A 260 15.71 -3.55 -1.00
N LEU A 261 14.73 -2.66 -1.03
CA LEU A 261 13.59 -2.71 -1.94
C LEU A 261 13.61 -1.48 -2.84
N THR A 262 13.55 -1.68 -4.15
CA THR A 262 13.39 -0.59 -5.12
C THR A 262 12.07 -0.76 -5.85
N ILE A 263 11.23 0.28 -5.83
CA ILE A 263 10.04 0.38 -6.68
C ILE A 263 10.47 0.98 -8.01
N LYS A 264 10.28 0.22 -9.08
CA LYS A 264 10.69 0.62 -10.42
C LYS A 264 9.76 1.68 -11.02
N ALA A 265 10.30 2.44 -11.97
CA ALA A 265 9.52 3.40 -12.75
C ALA A 265 8.33 2.70 -13.43
N ARG A 266 7.24 3.42 -13.66
CA ARG A 266 6.00 2.91 -14.29
C ARG A 266 5.30 1.77 -13.53
N THR A 267 5.59 1.66 -12.23
CA THR A 267 4.80 0.83 -11.33
C THR A 267 3.62 1.64 -10.81
N LYS A 268 2.41 1.07 -10.92
CA LYS A 268 1.21 1.52 -10.20
C LYS A 268 0.96 0.56 -9.05
N LEU A 269 1.18 1.06 -7.82
CA LEU A 269 1.06 0.26 -6.61
C LEU A 269 -0.31 0.49 -5.96
N ASN A 270 -1.09 -0.59 -5.83
CA ASN A 270 -2.30 -0.64 -5.03
C ASN A 270 -2.00 -1.31 -3.68
N PHE A 271 -2.25 -0.59 -2.60
CA PHE A 271 -1.92 -1.04 -1.25
C PHE A 271 -2.94 -1.99 -0.64
N ASN A 272 -4.21 -2.00 -1.06
CA ASN A 272 -5.28 -2.76 -0.38
C ASN A 272 -5.24 -2.61 1.16
N ASP A 273 -5.08 -1.37 1.65
CA ASP A 273 -4.88 -1.01 3.07
C ASP A 273 -3.57 -1.48 3.74
N TYR A 274 -2.69 -2.22 3.06
CA TYR A 274 -1.36 -2.56 3.55
C TYR A 274 -0.35 -1.44 3.36
N TYR A 275 0.87 -1.60 3.88
CA TYR A 275 1.93 -0.62 3.72
C TYR A 275 3.29 -1.26 3.45
N ILE A 276 4.24 -0.44 2.99
CA ILE A 276 5.65 -0.80 2.86
C ILE A 276 6.44 0.05 3.84
N ALA A 277 7.25 -0.55 4.70
CA ALA A 277 8.08 0.18 5.64
C ALA A 277 9.45 -0.46 5.81
N SER A 278 10.42 0.34 6.23
CA SER A 278 11.76 -0.11 6.61
C SER A 278 11.87 -0.19 8.13
N SER A 279 12.39 -1.30 8.63
CA SER A 279 12.85 -1.46 10.03
C SER A 279 14.38 -1.34 10.16
N GLY A 280 15.06 -0.93 9.09
CA GLY A 280 16.51 -0.78 9.04
C GLY A 280 17.11 -0.98 7.65
N GLY A 281 16.33 -1.48 6.67
CA GLY A 281 16.74 -1.61 5.28
C GLY A 281 16.56 -0.35 4.44
N THR A 282 16.79 -0.47 3.13
CA THR A 282 16.69 0.62 2.16
C THR A 282 15.41 0.50 1.34
N LEU A 283 14.62 1.57 1.27
CA LEU A 283 13.50 1.70 0.33
C LEU A 283 13.85 2.80 -0.68
N ALA A 284 13.87 2.44 -1.96
CA ALA A 284 14.15 3.36 -3.06
C ALA A 284 13.00 3.36 -4.08
N THR A 285 12.87 4.45 -4.82
CA THR A 285 11.92 4.57 -5.93
C THR A 285 12.65 5.15 -7.15
N GLU A 286 12.30 4.68 -8.35
CA GLU A 286 12.79 5.27 -9.60
C GLU A 286 11.81 6.32 -10.14
N ASN A 287 12.31 7.33 -10.86
CA ASN A 287 11.49 8.41 -11.41
C ASN A 287 10.39 7.87 -12.34
N GLY A 288 9.15 8.32 -12.12
CA GLY A 288 7.98 7.89 -12.91
C GLY A 288 7.17 6.75 -12.28
N PHE A 289 7.33 6.50 -10.98
CA PHE A 289 6.36 5.73 -10.19
C PHE A 289 5.15 6.61 -9.81
N GLU A 290 3.94 6.05 -9.86
CA GLU A 290 2.71 6.73 -9.44
C GLU A 290 2.14 5.98 -8.24
N VAL A 291 1.97 6.69 -7.12
CA VAL A 291 1.48 6.09 -5.89
C VAL A 291 0.64 7.08 -5.08
N ASP A 292 -0.56 6.64 -4.71
CA ASP A 292 -1.51 7.41 -3.91
C ASP A 292 -1.29 7.14 -2.42
N CYS A 293 -0.16 7.60 -1.88
CA CYS A 293 0.20 7.33 -0.48
C CYS A 293 0.95 8.49 0.19
N ALA A 294 1.03 8.46 1.52
CA ALA A 294 1.90 9.30 2.32
C ALA A 294 3.29 8.67 2.45
N TYR A 295 4.33 9.50 2.44
CA TYR A 295 5.72 9.04 2.51
C TYR A 295 6.26 9.26 3.92
N LEU A 296 6.78 8.21 4.55
CA LEU A 296 7.56 8.37 5.76
C LEU A 296 9.02 8.58 5.41
N LYS A 297 9.64 9.65 5.90
CA LYS A 297 11.04 9.99 5.65
C LYS A 297 11.81 10.24 6.94
N GLN A 298 13.12 10.03 6.88
CA GLN A 298 14.06 10.43 7.93
C GLN A 298 15.29 11.04 7.26
N ASN A 299 15.58 12.32 7.55
CA ASN A 299 16.67 13.08 6.91
C ASN A 299 16.61 13.01 5.36
N GLY A 300 15.40 13.14 4.79
CA GLY A 300 15.16 13.07 3.35
C GLY A 300 15.15 11.65 2.76
N ILE A 301 15.57 10.62 3.51
CA ILE A 301 15.59 9.24 3.05
C ILE A 301 14.20 8.62 3.25
N LEU A 302 13.68 7.96 2.21
CA LEU A 302 12.41 7.24 2.26
C LEU A 302 12.50 6.02 3.19
N LYS A 303 11.56 5.94 4.13
CA LYS A 303 11.43 4.89 5.14
C LYS A 303 10.14 4.10 5.02
N GLY A 304 9.12 4.63 4.37
CA GLY A 304 7.90 3.87 4.11
C GLY A 304 6.91 4.59 3.21
N LEU A 305 5.92 3.83 2.75
CA LEU A 305 4.84 4.23 1.87
C LEU A 305 3.54 3.69 2.46
N PHE A 306 2.61 4.60 2.76
CA PHE A 306 1.42 4.32 3.57
C PHE A 306 0.16 4.87 2.90
N PRO A 307 -0.86 4.05 2.59
CA PRO A 307 -2.04 4.52 1.89
C PRO A 307 -2.83 5.57 2.69
N LYS A 308 -2.76 5.50 4.03
CA LYS A 308 -3.44 6.40 4.98
C LYS A 308 -2.43 7.22 5.78
N ILE A 309 -2.74 8.49 6.05
CA ILE A 309 -1.95 9.37 6.91
C ILE A 309 -1.83 8.76 8.30
N GLN A 310 -2.94 8.28 8.89
CA GLN A 310 -2.90 7.72 10.24
C GLN A 310 -1.92 6.55 10.34
N SER A 311 -1.90 5.66 9.35
CA SER A 311 -0.97 4.52 9.34
C SER A 311 0.51 4.94 9.27
N ALA A 312 0.80 6.02 8.55
CA ALA A 312 2.15 6.60 8.51
C ALA A 312 2.52 7.23 9.86
N VAL A 313 1.58 7.94 10.49
CA VAL A 313 1.75 8.54 11.81
C VAL A 313 1.98 7.47 12.87
N ASP A 314 1.19 6.40 12.88
CA ASP A 314 1.31 5.29 13.83
C ASP A 314 2.71 4.67 13.76
N TYR A 315 3.21 4.43 12.55
CA TYR A 315 4.54 3.86 12.32
C TYR A 315 5.68 4.86 12.60
N SER A 316 5.43 6.17 12.48
CA SER A 316 6.47 7.19 12.63
C SER A 316 7.12 7.18 14.02
N GLY A 317 8.43 7.41 14.04
CA GLY A 317 9.25 7.56 15.23
C GLY A 317 9.89 8.95 15.34
N TYR A 318 10.69 9.13 16.39
CA TYR A 318 11.38 10.38 16.69
C TYR A 318 12.24 10.89 15.51
N GLY A 319 12.07 12.16 15.16
CA GLY A 319 12.82 12.85 14.11
C GLY A 319 12.39 12.48 12.69
N GLN A 320 11.23 11.83 12.52
CA GLN A 320 10.72 11.44 11.20
C GLN A 320 9.66 12.41 10.69
N THR A 321 9.53 12.45 9.37
CA THR A 321 8.58 13.29 8.65
C THR A 321 7.60 12.42 7.87
N VAL A 322 6.30 12.63 8.09
CA VAL A 322 5.25 12.14 7.19
C VAL A 322 5.02 13.22 6.13
N GLU A 323 5.48 12.96 4.91
CA GLU A 323 5.35 13.85 3.76
C GLU A 323 4.11 13.47 2.94
N LEU A 324 3.16 14.41 2.86
CA LEU A 324 1.92 14.28 2.13
C LEU A 324 2.10 14.77 0.69
N GLN A 325 1.73 13.93 -0.27
CA GLN A 325 1.72 14.29 -1.68
C GLN A 325 0.58 15.28 -1.99
N LYS A 326 0.74 16.07 -3.07
CA LYS A 326 -0.21 17.10 -3.52
C LYS A 326 -1.53 16.49 -4.04
N ARG A 327 -2.42 16.11 -3.13
CA ARG A 327 -3.74 15.50 -3.40
C ARG A 327 -4.69 15.71 -2.22
N ALA A 328 -5.92 15.25 -2.37
CA ALA A 328 -6.90 15.22 -1.29
C ALA A 328 -6.78 13.94 -0.44
N TYR A 329 -6.84 14.10 0.87
CA TYR A 329 -6.92 13.04 1.87
C TYR A 329 -8.26 13.15 2.59
N ASN A 330 -9.03 12.06 2.56
CA ASN A 330 -10.37 11.99 3.16
C ASN A 330 -10.32 11.21 4.46
N GLU A 331 -9.53 11.68 5.43
CA GLU A 331 -9.40 11.04 6.73
C GLU A 331 -9.14 12.08 7.82
N ASN A 332 -9.60 11.76 9.03
CA ASN A 332 -9.11 12.39 10.26
C ASN A 332 -7.83 11.65 10.68
N PHE A 333 -6.88 12.34 11.29
CA PHE A 333 -5.73 11.67 11.90
C PHE A 333 -5.25 12.37 13.16
N SER A 334 -4.61 11.59 14.03
CA SER A 334 -4.13 12.01 15.34
C SER A 334 -2.68 11.62 15.56
N LEU A 335 -1.87 12.62 15.92
CA LEU A 335 -0.58 12.42 16.58
C LEU A 335 -0.86 12.33 18.07
N THR A 336 -1.11 11.12 18.59
CA THR A 336 -1.29 10.90 20.02
C THR A 336 0.01 10.43 20.66
N GLY A 337 0.51 11.18 21.65
CA GLY A 337 1.71 10.83 22.41
C GLY A 337 3.02 10.81 21.60
N LYS A 338 3.01 11.38 20.39
CA LYS A 338 4.20 11.44 19.52
C LYS A 338 5.14 12.56 19.97
N SER A 339 6.43 12.37 19.71
CA SER A 339 7.44 13.39 19.98
C SER A 339 8.40 13.56 18.80
N ASN A 340 8.69 14.80 18.44
CA ASN A 340 9.56 15.16 17.31
C ASN A 340 9.15 14.50 16.00
N VAL A 341 7.85 14.46 15.70
CA VAL A 341 7.31 13.98 14.42
C VAL A 341 6.81 15.18 13.63
N THR A 342 7.18 15.25 12.36
CA THR A 342 6.73 16.32 11.47
C THR A 342 5.72 15.79 10.46
N ILE A 343 4.63 16.51 10.23
CA ILE A 343 3.75 16.32 9.08
C ILE A 343 4.01 17.47 8.11
N SER A 344 4.34 17.17 6.87
CA SER A 344 4.61 18.19 5.84
C SER A 344 3.80 17.89 4.60
N GLY A 345 3.04 18.86 4.10
CA GLY A 345 2.10 18.63 3.01
C GLY A 345 1.87 19.82 2.11
N TYR A 346 2.91 20.52 1.65
CA TYR A 346 2.79 21.66 0.75
C TYR A 346 1.92 21.34 -0.49
N GLY A 347 0.68 21.84 -0.48
CA GLY A 347 -0.33 21.62 -1.53
C GLY A 347 -1.21 20.36 -1.34
N ALA A 348 -1.07 19.65 -0.23
CA ALA A 348 -1.99 18.60 0.18
C ALA A 348 -3.26 19.21 0.79
N THR A 349 -4.39 18.61 0.44
CA THR A 349 -5.72 18.97 0.98
C THR A 349 -6.13 17.89 1.96
N ILE A 350 -6.46 18.26 3.19
CA ILE A 350 -6.98 17.33 4.21
C ILE A 350 -8.44 17.68 4.44
N ASN A 351 -9.35 16.80 4.03
CA ASN A 351 -10.80 17.02 4.19
C ASN A 351 -11.33 16.62 5.57
N GLY A 352 -10.46 16.06 6.43
CA GLY A 352 -10.75 15.73 7.81
C GLY A 352 -10.06 16.64 8.83
N THR A 353 -10.23 16.30 10.10
CA THR A 353 -9.69 17.02 11.26
C THR A 353 -8.34 16.45 11.69
N VAL A 354 -7.43 17.33 12.09
CA VAL A 354 -6.08 16.98 12.55
C VAL A 354 -5.99 17.15 14.06
N TYR A 355 -5.51 16.13 14.77
CA TYR A 355 -5.37 16.15 16.23
C TYR A 355 -3.91 16.00 16.66
N LEU A 356 -3.42 16.90 17.50
CA LEU A 356 -2.14 16.82 18.19
C LEU A 356 -2.44 16.62 19.68
N ASN A 357 -2.50 15.35 20.11
CA ASN A 357 -2.90 14.99 21.47
C ASN A 357 -1.66 14.60 22.29
N ASN A 358 -1.37 15.34 23.36
CA ASN A 358 -0.23 15.10 24.25
C ASN A 358 1.10 14.97 23.48
N THR A 359 1.32 15.86 22.51
CA THR A 359 2.52 15.81 21.67
C THR A 359 3.67 16.64 22.24
N SER A 360 4.89 16.38 21.79
CA SER A 360 6.04 17.21 22.17
C SER A 360 6.95 17.46 20.97
N TYR A 361 7.17 18.72 20.59
CA TYR A 361 7.97 19.08 19.41
C TYR A 361 7.42 18.49 18.10
N CYS A 362 6.09 18.31 18.00
CA CYS A 362 5.46 17.85 16.76
C CYS A 362 5.08 19.04 15.89
N ASN A 363 5.35 18.92 14.60
CA ASN A 363 5.23 20.05 13.67
C ASN A 363 4.27 19.71 12.53
N LEU A 364 3.54 20.71 12.05
CA LEU A 364 2.58 20.62 10.95
C LEU A 364 2.86 21.75 9.95
N TYR A 365 3.17 21.38 8.71
CA TYR A 365 3.58 22.34 7.67
C TYR A 365 2.76 22.20 6.38
N GLY A 366 2.32 23.35 5.84
CA GLY A 366 1.97 23.49 4.43
C GLY A 366 0.63 22.86 4.01
N ILE A 367 -0.25 22.57 4.96
CA ILE A 367 -1.51 21.85 4.70
C ILE A 367 -2.69 22.81 4.43
N TYR A 368 -3.61 22.37 3.58
CA TYR A 368 -4.88 23.05 3.35
C TYR A 368 -6.04 22.23 3.93
N LEU A 369 -6.86 22.84 4.78
CA LEU A 369 -8.01 22.25 5.45
C LEU A 369 -9.30 22.93 4.96
N PRO A 370 -9.88 22.50 3.84
CA PRO A 370 -11.08 23.14 3.29
C PRO A 370 -12.25 23.04 4.24
N SER A 371 -12.42 21.92 4.95
CA SER A 371 -13.56 21.62 5.84
C SER A 371 -13.18 21.09 7.22
N GLY A 372 -11.88 20.97 7.51
CA GLY A 372 -11.37 20.43 8.76
C GLY A 372 -10.83 21.51 9.69
N SER A 373 -10.60 21.11 10.94
CA SER A 373 -9.97 21.94 11.97
C SER A 373 -8.68 21.28 12.48
N ILE A 374 -7.86 22.05 13.19
CA ILE A 374 -6.72 21.54 13.95
C ILE A 374 -7.06 21.61 15.44
N TYR A 375 -6.87 20.51 16.15
CA TYR A 375 -6.96 20.48 17.61
C TYR A 375 -5.58 20.16 18.19
N VAL A 376 -5.06 21.05 19.02
CA VAL A 376 -3.86 20.82 19.84
C VAL A 376 -4.33 20.68 21.27
N ASN A 377 -4.30 19.47 21.81
CA ASN A 377 -4.78 19.17 23.15
C ASN A 377 -3.66 18.56 23.99
N GLY A 378 -3.20 19.30 25.00
CA GLY A 378 -2.07 18.88 25.82
C GLY A 378 -0.73 18.99 25.11
N GLY A 379 0.35 18.71 25.86
CA GLY A 379 1.70 18.67 25.29
C GLY A 379 2.42 20.03 25.25
N THR A 380 3.53 20.07 24.50
CA THR A 380 4.41 21.23 24.47
C THR A 380 5.18 21.41 23.17
N ASN A 381 5.50 22.66 22.82
CA ASN A 381 6.35 23.01 21.69
C ASN A 381 5.84 22.51 20.34
N SER A 382 4.51 22.48 20.13
CA SER A 382 3.97 22.19 18.81
C SER A 382 4.19 23.38 17.88
N LEU A 383 4.50 23.13 16.61
CA LEU A 383 4.65 24.16 15.59
C LEU A 383 3.65 23.92 14.47
N VAL A 384 2.77 24.89 14.23
CA VAL A 384 1.83 24.88 13.10
C VAL A 384 2.20 26.03 12.18
N GLN A 385 2.54 25.72 10.93
CA GLN A 385 3.02 26.72 9.99
C GLN A 385 2.50 26.49 8.57
N ASP A 386 2.27 27.58 7.85
CA ASP A 386 1.79 27.58 6.45
C ASP A 386 0.49 26.78 6.30
N VAL A 387 -0.41 26.92 7.27
CA VAL A 387 -1.72 26.27 7.25
C VAL A 387 -2.77 27.23 6.73
N SER A 388 -3.62 26.75 5.84
CA SER A 388 -4.76 27.51 5.34
C SER A 388 -6.06 26.74 5.51
N SER A 389 -7.16 27.45 5.74
CA SER A 389 -8.49 26.86 5.86
C SER A 389 -9.52 27.53 4.95
N GLY A 390 -10.56 26.76 4.58
CA GLY A 390 -11.60 27.20 3.65
C GLY A 390 -13.03 27.29 4.20
N PHE A 391 -13.27 26.96 5.48
CA PHE A 391 -14.61 26.68 6.00
C PHE A 391 -15.20 27.74 6.95
N TRP A 392 -16.46 27.52 7.34
CA TRP A 392 -17.29 28.36 8.21
C TRP A 392 -17.24 27.98 9.71
N SER A 393 -16.15 27.35 10.19
CA SER A 393 -15.98 26.95 11.60
C SER A 393 -14.59 27.32 12.12
N THR A 394 -14.35 27.07 13.42
CA THR A 394 -13.07 27.40 14.05
C THR A 394 -11.91 26.66 13.38
N VAL A 395 -10.89 27.40 12.93
CA VAL A 395 -9.78 26.82 12.17
C VAL A 395 -8.87 25.98 13.06
N MET A 396 -8.56 26.51 14.24
CA MET A 396 -7.65 25.86 15.16
C MET A 396 -8.09 26.08 16.62
N HIS A 397 -8.05 24.99 17.38
CA HIS A 397 -8.27 24.96 18.82
C HIS A 397 -6.98 24.55 19.52
N ILE A 398 -6.60 25.28 20.56
CA ILE A 398 -5.43 24.99 21.38
C ILE A 398 -5.84 24.94 22.85
N GLU A 399 -5.70 23.77 23.45
CA GLU A 399 -6.17 23.51 24.81
C GLU A 399 -5.08 22.87 25.67
N ASN A 400 -4.95 23.35 26.91
CA ASN A 400 -4.12 22.75 27.96
C ASN A 400 -2.67 22.46 27.52
N SER A 401 -2.09 23.28 26.64
CA SER A 401 -0.80 23.03 26.01
C SER A 401 0.14 24.22 26.14
N SER A 402 1.45 23.99 26.05
CA SER A 402 2.45 25.02 26.38
C SER A 402 3.43 25.28 25.24
N ASN A 403 3.85 26.54 25.10
CA ASN A 403 4.85 26.99 24.14
C ASN A 403 4.54 26.60 22.67
N ASN A 404 3.27 26.60 22.28
CA ASN A 404 2.91 26.32 20.89
C ASN A 404 3.19 27.54 20.00
N ASN A 405 3.64 27.32 18.79
CA ASN A 405 3.92 28.40 17.85
C ASN A 405 3.09 28.22 16.58
N VAL A 406 2.40 29.28 16.19
CA VAL A 406 1.57 29.35 14.99
C VAL A 406 2.15 30.42 14.08
N TYR A 407 2.47 30.06 12.83
CA TYR A 407 3.01 30.98 11.82
C TYR A 407 2.26 30.87 10.50
N HIS A 408 2.07 31.99 9.81
CA HIS A 408 1.40 32.04 8.50
C HIS A 408 0.03 31.31 8.46
N LEU A 409 -0.76 31.38 9.53
CA LEU A 409 -2.10 30.82 9.53
C LEU A 409 -3.00 31.67 8.64
N THR A 410 -3.61 31.07 7.61
CA THR A 410 -4.54 31.76 6.71
C THR A 410 -5.96 31.26 6.94
N ALA A 411 -6.81 32.13 7.48
CA ALA A 411 -8.21 31.86 7.80
C ALA A 411 -9.09 32.96 7.17
N THR A 412 -9.60 32.78 5.94
CA THR A 412 -10.13 33.92 5.15
C THR A 412 -11.58 33.81 4.67
N ASN A 413 -12.19 32.62 4.65
CA ASN A 413 -13.43 32.38 3.89
C ASN A 413 -14.68 32.11 4.74
N GLY A 414 -14.66 32.53 6.00
CA GLY A 414 -15.65 32.12 7.00
C GLY A 414 -16.75 33.12 7.30
N ASN A 415 -17.61 33.57 6.36
CA ASN A 415 -18.80 34.36 6.76
C ASN A 415 -19.62 33.57 7.82
N GLY A 416 -19.49 33.92 9.10
CA GLY A 416 -20.15 33.25 10.23
C GLY A 416 -19.34 32.16 10.97
N ALA A 417 -18.02 32.07 10.77
CA ALA A 417 -17.16 31.22 11.62
C ALA A 417 -16.94 31.86 13.00
N ASP A 418 -17.01 31.05 14.06
CA ASP A 418 -16.91 31.54 15.44
C ASP A 418 -15.53 32.14 15.75
N PHE A 419 -14.46 31.39 15.47
CA PHE A 419 -13.10 31.79 15.85
C PHE A 419 -12.08 31.50 14.74
N GLY A 420 -11.17 32.43 14.45
CA GLY A 420 -9.97 32.08 13.67
C GLY A 420 -9.09 31.12 14.47
N LEU A 421 -8.82 31.46 15.73
CA LEU A 421 -8.07 30.65 16.67
C LEU A 421 -8.73 30.70 18.05
N ASN A 422 -9.04 29.55 18.63
CA ASN A 422 -9.58 29.43 19.99
C ASN A 422 -8.52 28.83 20.91
N ILE A 423 -8.19 29.54 21.99
CA ILE A 423 -7.10 29.20 22.91
C ILE A 423 -7.61 29.13 24.35
N TYR A 424 -7.43 27.98 24.98
CA TYR A 424 -7.83 27.73 26.37
C TYR A 424 -6.68 27.13 27.20
N ASN A 425 -6.43 27.69 28.39
CA ASN A 425 -5.36 27.28 29.32
C ASN A 425 -4.03 26.96 28.64
N SER A 426 -3.61 27.80 27.68
CA SER A 426 -2.44 27.50 26.85
C SER A 426 -1.47 28.67 26.73
N THR A 427 -0.21 28.37 26.43
CA THR A 427 0.81 29.40 26.17
C THR A 427 1.45 29.23 24.82
N GLY A 428 1.93 30.33 24.23
CA GLY A 428 2.56 30.26 22.93
C GLY A 428 2.75 31.59 22.21
N ASN A 429 2.91 31.48 20.90
CA ASN A 429 3.08 32.60 20.00
C ASN A 429 2.22 32.39 18.75
N VAL A 430 1.55 33.45 18.30
CA VAL A 430 0.99 33.58 16.96
C VAL A 430 1.80 34.69 16.30
N CYS A 431 2.58 34.37 15.27
CA CYS A 431 3.53 35.32 14.75
C CYS A 431 3.68 35.23 13.23
N SER A 432 4.24 36.30 12.66
CA SER A 432 4.74 36.36 11.29
C SER A 432 3.64 36.10 10.27
N SER A 433 2.94 37.16 9.89
CA SER A 433 2.08 37.22 8.70
C SER A 433 0.96 36.18 8.64
N SER A 434 0.38 35.81 9.79
CA SER A 434 -0.92 35.12 9.78
C SER A 434 -1.98 36.08 9.22
N ARG A 435 -2.92 35.57 8.43
CA ARG A 435 -3.99 36.33 7.80
C ARG A 435 -5.33 35.77 8.26
N ILE A 436 -5.94 36.42 9.24
CA ILE A 436 -7.18 35.97 9.89
C ILE A 436 -8.28 36.98 9.60
N GLU A 437 -9.26 36.57 8.81
CA GLU A 437 -10.26 37.47 8.24
C GLU A 437 -11.68 36.90 8.24
N ASN A 438 -12.64 37.81 8.28
CA ASN A 438 -14.07 37.52 8.19
C ASN A 438 -14.57 36.56 9.29
N GLN A 439 -13.97 36.59 10.49
CA GLN A 439 -14.37 35.78 11.65
C GLN A 439 -15.26 36.59 12.61
N MET A 440 -16.06 35.94 13.45
CA MET A 440 -16.66 36.64 14.61
C MET A 440 -15.55 37.12 15.55
N VAL A 441 -14.63 36.23 15.92
CA VAL A 441 -13.43 36.61 16.66
C VAL A 441 -12.19 36.06 15.94
N GLY A 442 -11.20 36.90 15.66
CA GLY A 442 -9.95 36.48 15.03
C GLY A 442 -9.17 35.51 15.94
N ILE A 443 -8.82 35.96 17.14
CA ILE A 443 -8.21 35.12 18.19
C ILE A 443 -9.00 35.28 19.48
N TYR A 444 -9.51 34.17 20.03
CA TYR A 444 -10.13 34.12 21.35
C TYR A 444 -9.22 33.42 22.34
N LEU A 445 -8.96 34.06 23.48
CA LEU A 445 -8.19 33.52 24.59
C LEU A 445 -9.04 33.49 25.85
N SER A 446 -8.98 32.37 26.57
CA SER A 446 -9.70 32.21 27.84
C SER A 446 -8.94 31.36 28.85
N GLY A 447 -9.41 31.36 30.09
CA GLY A 447 -8.77 30.68 31.22
C GLY A 447 -7.41 31.28 31.55
N THR A 448 -6.38 30.45 31.73
CA THR A 448 -5.02 30.89 32.10
C THR A 448 -4.11 31.15 30.88
N SER A 449 -4.69 31.38 29.70
CA SER A 449 -3.93 31.48 28.45
C SER A 449 -3.04 32.72 28.38
N SER A 450 -1.87 32.60 27.74
CA SER A 450 -0.94 33.72 27.54
C SER A 450 -0.19 33.58 26.21
N TYR A 451 -0.44 34.49 25.26
CA TYR A 451 0.18 34.45 23.93
C TYR A 451 0.79 35.78 23.51
N ASN A 452 1.93 35.71 22.82
CA ASN A 452 2.43 36.82 22.01
C ASN A 452 1.79 36.74 20.62
N VAL A 453 1.23 37.85 20.14
CA VAL A 453 0.59 37.96 18.82
C VAL A 453 1.29 39.08 18.06
N THR A 454 2.07 38.73 17.02
CA THR A 454 2.97 39.71 16.41
C THR A 454 3.08 39.62 14.89
N GLU A 455 3.05 40.78 14.24
CA GLU A 455 3.22 40.90 12.77
C GLU A 455 2.12 40.19 11.97
N ASP A 456 0.91 40.07 12.53
CA ASP A 456 -0.23 39.41 11.91
C ASP A 456 -1.22 40.42 11.30
N TYR A 457 -2.07 39.92 10.40
CA TYR A 457 -3.06 40.68 9.66
C TYR A 457 -4.47 40.20 10.01
N PHE A 458 -5.21 41.04 10.72
CA PHE A 458 -6.60 40.81 11.09
C PHE A 458 -7.52 41.71 10.27
N CYS A 459 -8.52 41.13 9.60
CA CYS A 459 -9.33 41.88 8.65
C CYS A 459 -10.79 41.51 8.54
N ASN A 460 -11.68 42.51 8.56
CA ASN A 460 -13.12 42.31 8.48
C ASN A 460 -13.67 41.32 9.53
N ASN A 461 -13.00 41.17 10.68
CA ASN A 461 -13.54 40.42 11.82
C ASN A 461 -14.51 41.31 12.62
N GLU A 462 -15.43 40.72 13.39
CA GLU A 462 -16.23 41.49 14.35
C GLU A 462 -15.34 41.98 15.51
N LEU A 463 -14.53 41.07 16.06
CA LEU A 463 -13.40 41.34 16.96
C LEU A 463 -12.14 40.69 16.40
N ASP A 464 -11.02 41.41 16.39
CA ASP A 464 -9.74 40.85 15.92
C ASP A 464 -9.09 39.99 17.00
N VAL A 465 -9.08 40.46 18.25
CA VAL A 465 -8.57 39.70 19.40
C VAL A 465 -9.46 39.91 20.62
N ASP A 466 -9.76 38.83 21.31
CA ASP A 466 -10.52 38.83 22.55
C ASP A 466 -9.82 37.96 23.60
N ALA A 467 -9.42 38.56 24.73
CA ALA A 467 -8.70 37.90 25.81
C ALA A 467 -9.45 38.01 27.15
N GLU A 468 -10.25 37.00 27.47
CA GLU A 468 -11.11 36.98 28.66
C GLU A 468 -10.56 36.16 29.82
N GLY A 469 -11.17 36.33 30.99
CA GLY A 469 -11.12 35.30 32.05
C GLY A 469 -9.74 35.00 32.62
N GLY A 470 -8.91 36.02 32.86
CA GLY A 470 -7.56 35.86 33.42
C GLY A 470 -6.48 35.50 32.40
N SER A 471 -6.85 35.40 31.11
CA SER A 471 -5.90 35.25 30.00
C SER A 471 -5.20 36.57 29.66
N TYR A 472 -4.14 36.52 28.85
CA TYR A 472 -3.40 37.70 28.36
C TYR A 472 -2.96 37.54 26.90
N ALA A 473 -3.07 38.62 26.13
CA ALA A 473 -2.53 38.69 24.77
C ALA A 473 -1.59 39.90 24.62
N TYR A 474 -0.39 39.68 24.11
CA TYR A 474 0.62 40.73 23.87
C TYR A 474 0.66 41.05 22.38
N LEU A 475 0.10 42.19 21.97
CA LEU A 475 -0.17 42.50 20.57
C LEU A 475 0.83 43.53 20.03
N LEU A 476 1.79 43.09 19.21
CA LEU A 476 2.85 43.94 18.64
C LEU A 476 2.82 43.95 17.12
N HIS A 477 2.85 45.14 16.51
CA HIS A 477 3.00 45.32 15.05
C HIS A 477 1.93 44.62 14.19
N ASN A 478 0.71 44.45 14.68
CA ASN A 478 -0.38 43.84 13.92
C ASN A 478 -1.18 44.86 13.11
N THR A 479 -1.84 44.38 12.06
CA THR A 479 -2.81 45.14 11.26
C THR A 479 -4.22 44.71 11.67
N TYR A 480 -5.16 45.67 11.81
CA TYR A 480 -6.48 45.42 12.40
C TYR A 480 -7.62 45.84 11.48
N SER A 481 -8.79 45.24 11.69
CA SER A 481 -10.04 45.52 10.99
C SER A 481 -10.50 46.96 11.22
N ARG A 482 -10.32 47.48 12.44
CA ARG A 482 -10.74 48.82 12.88
C ARG A 482 -9.72 49.45 13.81
N ILE A 483 -9.92 50.74 14.11
CA ILE A 483 -9.13 51.45 15.12
C ILE A 483 -9.41 50.84 16.50
N ASN A 484 -8.35 50.39 17.16
CA ASN A 484 -8.27 50.02 18.56
C ASN A 484 -8.86 51.16 19.44
N PRO A 485 -10.05 51.06 20.05
CA PRO A 485 -10.50 50.05 21.03
C PRO A 485 -11.69 49.18 20.59
N ILE A 486 -12.09 49.27 19.31
CA ILE A 486 -13.29 48.57 18.82
C ILE A 486 -12.98 47.12 18.43
N SER A 487 -11.75 46.84 17.99
CA SER A 487 -11.36 45.55 17.45
C SER A 487 -10.65 44.63 18.45
N VAL A 488 -10.30 45.11 19.63
CA VAL A 488 -9.57 44.34 20.66
C VAL A 488 -10.31 44.44 21.98
N TYR A 489 -10.54 43.31 22.64
CA TYR A 489 -11.29 43.22 23.91
C TYR A 489 -10.53 42.41 24.98
N GLY A 490 -10.76 42.75 26.26
CA GLY A 490 -10.19 42.05 27.41
C GLY A 490 -8.74 42.43 27.77
N ASN A 491 -7.98 41.47 28.29
CA ASN A 491 -6.62 41.62 28.83
C ASN A 491 -5.55 41.66 27.72
N CYS A 492 -5.68 42.62 26.82
CA CYS A 492 -4.76 42.83 25.72
C CYS A 492 -3.74 43.93 26.03
N ILE A 493 -2.44 43.63 25.87
CA ILE A 493 -1.33 44.55 26.12
C ILE A 493 -0.75 44.99 24.78
N ILE A 494 -0.76 46.31 24.53
CA ILE A 494 -0.33 46.91 23.27
C ILE A 494 0.78 47.92 23.60
N PRO A 495 2.07 47.55 23.41
CA PRO A 495 3.19 48.33 23.93
C PRO A 495 3.42 49.70 23.28
N ASP A 496 2.97 49.91 22.03
CA ASP A 496 3.10 51.17 21.28
C ASP A 496 1.83 51.45 20.47
N PRO A 497 1.47 52.73 20.19
CA PRO A 497 0.30 53.04 19.38
C PRO A 497 0.44 52.38 17.99
N PRO A 498 -0.53 51.56 17.55
CA PRO A 498 -0.40 50.83 16.30
C PRO A 498 -0.24 51.82 15.15
N SER A 499 0.68 51.51 14.22
CA SER A 499 0.65 52.11 12.89
C SER A 499 -0.69 51.73 12.26
N ALA A 500 -1.66 52.64 12.37
CA ALA A 500 -3.03 52.45 11.92
C ALA A 500 -3.08 52.19 10.42
N LEU A 501 -2.99 50.93 10.03
CA LEU A 501 -3.46 50.46 8.75
C LEU A 501 -4.74 49.69 9.07
N ALA A 502 -5.86 50.40 9.00
CA ALA A 502 -7.14 49.70 8.88
C ALA A 502 -7.11 48.91 7.58
N CYS A 503 -7.76 47.75 7.57
CA CYS A 503 -8.05 47.01 6.35
C CYS A 503 -8.61 47.92 5.25
N SER A 504 -7.77 48.27 4.27
CA SER A 504 -8.02 49.24 3.21
C SER A 504 -8.52 50.62 3.68
N SER A 505 -7.62 51.62 3.67
CA SER A 505 -8.01 52.91 3.10
C SER A 505 -7.96 52.72 1.58
N PRO A 506 -9.07 52.82 0.83
CA PRO A 506 -8.98 53.23 -0.57
C PRO A 506 -8.22 54.55 -0.57
N SER A 507 -7.32 54.73 -1.53
CA SER A 507 -6.62 55.97 -1.79
C SER A 507 -7.56 57.19 -1.68
N GLY A 508 -7.41 58.00 -0.62
CA GLY A 508 -7.99 59.34 -0.53
C GLY A 508 -8.67 59.69 0.80
N LEU A 509 -7.98 60.53 1.62
CA LEU A 509 -8.51 61.45 2.67
C LEU A 509 -9.22 60.77 3.87
N ALA A 510 -9.02 61.10 5.16
CA ALA A 510 -8.42 62.26 5.82
C ALA A 510 -8.03 61.95 7.29
N LYS A 511 -7.00 62.68 7.74
CA LYS A 511 -6.70 63.30 9.06
C LYS A 511 -7.14 62.69 10.41
N SER A 512 -6.10 62.62 11.26
CA SER A 512 -5.94 62.60 12.73
C SER A 512 -7.09 62.96 13.67
N ASN A 513 -7.12 62.26 14.81
CA ASN A 513 -6.94 62.72 16.21
C ASN A 513 -7.12 61.47 17.10
N THR A 514 -6.38 61.14 18.15
CA THR A 514 -5.50 61.86 19.08
C THR A 514 -4.59 60.82 19.74
N ALA A 515 -3.33 61.16 19.95
CA ALA A 515 -2.43 60.41 20.80
C ALA A 515 -2.82 60.56 22.28
N SER A 516 -2.70 59.46 23.03
CA SER A 516 -2.32 59.47 24.44
C SER A 516 -1.44 58.24 24.73
N LEU A 517 -0.12 58.42 24.57
CA LEU A 517 0.88 57.72 25.39
C LEU A 517 0.75 58.28 26.82
N SER A 518 1.01 57.62 27.95
CA SER A 518 1.64 56.36 28.34
C SER A 518 1.22 56.13 29.81
N LEU A 519 1.44 54.95 30.42
CA LEU A 519 2.22 54.81 31.67
C LEU A 519 2.08 53.43 32.33
N ASN A 520 3.23 53.00 32.85
CA ASN A 520 3.47 51.93 33.81
C ASN A 520 2.33 51.71 34.83
N ASN A 521 2.13 50.43 35.16
CA ASN A 521 1.29 49.88 36.24
C ASN A 521 -0.23 49.96 36.03
N GLN A 522 -0.83 48.76 35.88
CA GLN A 522 -2.22 48.40 36.13
C GLN A 522 -3.32 49.27 35.48
N THR A 523 -4.00 48.75 34.44
CA THR A 523 -5.47 48.91 34.26
C THR A 523 -5.99 48.11 33.06
N GLU A 524 -7.03 47.29 33.31
CA GLU A 524 -7.89 46.65 32.29
C GLU A 524 -8.52 47.72 31.38
N VAL A 525 -8.53 47.50 30.06
CA VAL A 525 -9.32 48.29 29.12
C VAL A 525 -10.78 47.84 29.23
N LYS A 526 -11.54 48.41 30.19
CA LYS A 526 -13.00 48.31 30.21
C LYS A 526 -13.60 49.55 29.56
N GLY A 527 -14.33 49.38 28.45
CA GLY A 527 -15.12 50.48 27.91
C GLY A 527 -15.92 50.25 26.63
N THR A 528 -17.03 49.50 26.69
CA THR A 528 -18.37 49.80 26.07
C THR A 528 -19.43 48.82 26.62
N PRO A 529 -20.75 49.16 26.60
CA PRO A 529 -21.72 48.66 27.58
C PRO A 529 -22.00 47.16 27.51
N ALA A 530 -21.84 46.49 28.65
CA ALA A 530 -21.93 45.05 28.88
C ALA A 530 -23.19 44.35 28.30
N GLY A 531 -24.29 45.06 28.07
CA GLY A 531 -25.59 44.44 27.75
C GLY A 531 -25.77 43.84 26.35
N ASP A 532 -24.96 44.25 25.37
CA ASP A 532 -25.05 43.70 24.00
C ASP A 532 -23.95 42.66 23.72
N LEU A 533 -22.77 42.82 24.34
CA LEU A 533 -21.71 41.81 24.35
C LEU A 533 -22.11 40.60 25.21
N ASP A 534 -22.68 40.75 26.41
CA ASP A 534 -23.14 39.63 27.24
C ASP A 534 -24.20 38.77 26.54
N ARG A 535 -25.01 39.36 25.65
CA ARG A 535 -26.03 38.64 24.86
C ARG A 535 -25.40 37.82 23.74
N MET A 536 -24.42 38.40 23.02
CA MET A 536 -23.64 37.67 22.02
C MET A 536 -22.80 36.57 22.67
N TYR A 537 -22.21 36.83 23.84
CA TYR A 537 -21.45 35.89 24.66
C TYR A 537 -22.29 34.72 25.18
N SER A 538 -23.50 34.99 25.68
CA SER A 538 -24.41 33.93 26.15
C SER A 538 -24.85 33.02 25.01
N ASP A 539 -25.03 33.55 23.79
CA ASP A 539 -25.38 32.76 22.61
C ASP A 539 -24.18 31.99 22.01
N LEU A 540 -22.93 32.46 22.24
CA LEU A 540 -21.69 31.83 21.79
C LEU A 540 -21.25 30.68 22.71
N ILE A 541 -21.37 30.86 24.04
CA ILE A 541 -21.15 29.81 25.04
C ILE A 541 -22.19 28.69 24.90
N HIS A 542 -23.44 29.02 24.55
CA HIS A 542 -24.46 28.00 24.33
C HIS A 542 -24.18 27.14 23.08
N ARG A 543 -23.66 27.73 22.00
CA ARG A 543 -23.32 26.99 20.76
C ARG A 543 -22.11 26.07 20.95
N THR A 544 -21.07 26.54 21.61
CA THR A 544 -19.88 25.72 21.93
C THR A 544 -20.18 24.58 22.91
N SER A 545 -21.16 24.76 23.82
CA SER A 545 -21.58 23.68 24.74
C SER A 545 -22.39 22.55 24.06
N GLN A 546 -23.05 22.81 22.93
CA GLN A 546 -23.83 21.78 22.21
C GLN A 546 -22.96 20.84 21.35
N ASP A 547 -21.76 21.25 20.95
CA ASP A 547 -20.79 20.35 20.28
C ASP A 547 -20.07 19.39 21.26
N THR A 548 -20.29 19.54 22.58
CA THR A 548 -19.71 18.66 23.61
C THR A 548 -20.65 17.55 24.10
N THR A 549 -21.88 17.44 23.56
CA THR A 549 -22.66 16.21 23.75
C THR A 549 -22.15 15.15 22.79
N LEU A 550 -21.17 14.41 23.29
CA LEU A 550 -20.80 13.07 22.86
C LEU A 550 -22.04 12.26 22.44
N ASP A 551 -22.06 11.88 21.16
CA ASP A 551 -22.71 10.66 20.71
C ASP A 551 -22.23 9.51 21.60
N HIS A 552 -23.22 8.83 22.19
CA HIS A 552 -23.07 7.53 22.84
C HIS A 552 -23.21 6.41 21.82
#